data_AF-A0A6J7QJZ0-F1
#
_entry.id   AF-A0A6J7QJZ0-F1
#
_cell.length_a   1.000
_cell.length_b   1.000
_cell.length_c   1.000
_cell.angle_alpha   90.00
_cell.angle_beta   90.00
_cell.angle_gamma   90.00
#
_symmetry.space_group_name_H-M   'P 1'
#
loop_
_entity.id
_entity.type
_entity.pdbx_description
1 polymer ?
#
loop_
_entity_poly.entity_id
_entity_poly.type
_entity_poly.pdbx_seq_one_letter_code
_entity_poly.pdbx_strand_id
1 'polypeptide(L)'
;MHAGLLVSLFADDPDPEATAAAHWVAARLGVDDVMARNIEAIANENSAASKADLFRRFLSERIGVDSKVIADHMERHNLETITTPETISKYHQLIADAPEGSLGAMMRAFYNDARFDMPGMPGAPLPVEFLGSHDVHHVLAAYNTSAQGEVYTAVFNAANASAGIGWLSVVLLQWHQGIKVGVFPEGHSHLDPEMMANAALRGSQTQTDIYDANWDWMSLLSLPLADVRESLKIPEGGQVTPGDSWSA
;
A
#
# COMPACT_ATOMS: atom_id res chain seq x y z
N MET A 1 -1.93 3.39 20.15
CA MET A 1 -2.96 2.34 20.08
C MET A 1 -2.78 1.50 18.80
N HIS A 2 -2.74 2.10 17.60
CA HIS A 2 -2.53 1.33 16.36
C HIS A 2 -1.26 0.47 16.37
N ALA A 3 -0.14 1.00 16.89
CA ALA A 3 1.09 0.23 17.06
C ALA A 3 0.93 -1.02 17.95
N GLY A 4 0.02 -1.02 18.92
CA GLY A 4 -0.23 -2.18 19.78
C GLY A 4 -1.04 -3.28 19.09
N LEU A 5 -1.97 -2.90 18.20
CA LEU A 5 -2.70 -3.86 17.37
C LEU A 5 -1.87 -4.36 16.19
N LEU A 6 -0.92 -3.56 15.69
CA LEU A 6 0.05 -4.06 14.72
C LEU A 6 0.91 -5.18 15.31
N VAL A 7 1.29 -5.09 16.59
CA VAL A 7 2.02 -6.17 17.29
C VAL A 7 1.24 -7.49 17.27
N SER A 8 -0.08 -7.46 17.49
CA SER A 8 -0.88 -8.70 17.42
C SER A 8 -0.97 -9.24 15.99
N LEU A 9 -0.93 -8.37 14.97
CA LEU A 9 -0.94 -8.76 13.57
C LEU A 9 0.42 -9.25 13.02
N PHE A 10 1.53 -9.10 13.75
CA PHE A 10 2.85 -9.60 13.34
C PHE A 10 3.11 -11.06 13.74
N ALA A 11 2.26 -11.65 14.58
CA ALA A 11 2.30 -13.07 14.86
C ALA A 11 1.59 -13.85 13.74
N ASP A 12 1.97 -15.12 13.52
CA ASP A 12 1.36 -15.96 12.47
C ASP A 12 -0.16 -16.09 12.63
N ASP A 13 -0.65 -16.03 13.88
CA ASP A 13 -2.06 -15.86 14.23
C ASP A 13 -2.20 -14.61 15.13
N PRO A 14 -3.36 -13.91 15.13
CA PRO A 14 -3.56 -12.73 15.98
C PRO A 14 -3.32 -13.03 17.46
N ASP A 15 -2.33 -12.37 18.07
CA ASP A 15 -1.96 -12.61 19.48
C ASP A 15 -3.02 -12.00 20.44
N PRO A 16 -3.73 -12.84 21.23
CA PRO A 16 -4.76 -12.36 22.15
C PRO A 16 -4.19 -11.56 23.34
N GLU A 17 -2.96 -11.83 23.78
CA GLU A 17 -2.32 -11.09 24.86
C GLU A 17 -1.89 -9.69 24.40
N ALA A 18 -1.29 -9.59 23.21
CA ALA A 18 -0.95 -8.31 22.59
C ALA A 18 -2.21 -7.46 22.34
N THR A 19 -3.31 -8.09 21.89
CA THR A 19 -4.61 -7.42 21.69
C THR A 19 -5.16 -6.88 23.02
N ALA A 20 -5.16 -7.69 24.08
CA ALA A 20 -5.59 -7.27 25.41
C ALA A 20 -4.73 -6.12 25.97
N ALA A 21 -3.41 -6.15 25.75
CA ALA A 21 -2.50 -5.09 26.15
C ALA A 21 -2.79 -3.78 25.39
N ALA A 22 -3.04 -3.85 24.08
CA ALA A 22 -3.42 -2.69 23.26
C ALA A 22 -4.72 -2.04 23.78
N HIS A 23 -5.71 -2.85 24.15
CA HIS A 23 -6.97 -2.39 24.74
C HIS A 23 -6.78 -1.71 26.09
N TRP A 24 -5.97 -2.31 26.96
CA TRP A 24 -5.67 -1.73 28.26
C TRP A 24 -5.03 -0.34 28.14
N VAL A 25 -4.07 -0.19 27.23
CA VAL A 25 -3.43 1.11 26.95
C VAL A 25 -4.45 2.10 26.37
N ALA A 26 -5.26 1.69 25.38
CA ALA A 26 -6.26 2.55 24.75
C ALA A 26 -7.27 3.10 25.77
N ALA A 27 -7.80 2.22 26.63
CA ALA A 27 -8.72 2.58 27.71
C ALA A 27 -8.05 3.57 28.69
N ARG A 28 -6.77 3.36 29.01
CA ARG A 28 -6.04 4.24 29.94
C ARG A 28 -5.75 5.63 29.36
N LEU A 29 -5.57 5.69 28.03
CA LEU A 29 -5.36 6.93 27.29
C LEU A 29 -6.67 7.62 26.87
N GLY A 30 -7.83 6.98 27.10
CA GLY A 30 -9.13 7.48 26.64
C GLY A 30 -9.25 7.54 25.12
N VAL A 31 -8.48 6.72 24.41
CA VAL A 31 -8.47 6.67 22.94
C VAL A 31 -9.52 5.65 22.51
N ASP A 32 -10.62 6.14 21.93
CA ASP A 32 -11.60 5.31 21.25
C ASP A 32 -11.41 5.44 19.73
N ASP A 33 -10.87 4.40 19.10
CA ASP A 33 -10.44 4.46 17.71
C ASP A 33 -11.17 3.43 16.86
N VAL A 34 -11.81 3.92 15.80
CA VAL A 34 -12.64 3.09 14.91
C VAL A 34 -11.79 2.09 14.12
N MET A 35 -10.58 2.47 13.71
CA MET A 35 -9.67 1.59 12.97
C MET A 35 -9.25 0.41 13.85
N ALA A 36 -9.00 0.67 15.13
CA ALA A 36 -8.69 -0.35 16.13
C ALA A 36 -9.77 -1.45 16.21
N ARG A 37 -11.02 -1.02 16.41
CA ARG A 37 -12.17 -1.91 16.51
C ARG A 37 -12.41 -2.68 15.21
N ASN A 38 -12.17 -2.04 14.06
CA ASN A 38 -12.29 -2.74 12.78
C ASN A 38 -11.22 -3.81 12.64
N ILE A 39 -9.94 -3.51 12.94
CA ILE A 39 -8.87 -4.52 12.89
C ILE A 39 -9.22 -5.71 13.77
N GLU A 40 -9.65 -5.47 15.00
CA GLU A 40 -10.03 -6.53 15.93
C GLU A 40 -11.21 -7.36 15.41
N ALA A 41 -12.29 -6.72 14.98
CA ALA A 41 -13.46 -7.41 14.43
C ALA A 41 -13.14 -8.19 13.14
N ILE A 42 -12.16 -7.73 12.35
CA ILE A 42 -11.68 -8.47 11.17
C ILE A 42 -10.87 -9.69 11.62
N ALA A 43 -9.91 -9.50 12.54
CA ALA A 43 -9.04 -10.56 13.00
C ALA A 43 -9.79 -11.67 13.77
N ASN A 44 -10.74 -11.29 14.62
CA ASN A 44 -11.43 -12.22 15.51
C ASN A 44 -12.74 -12.78 14.92
N GLU A 45 -13.44 -11.99 14.10
CA GLU A 45 -14.80 -12.31 13.65
C GLU A 45 -14.94 -12.34 12.13
N ASN A 46 -13.86 -12.05 11.39
CA ASN A 46 -13.87 -11.92 9.94
C ASN A 46 -14.98 -10.96 9.43
N SER A 47 -15.28 -9.92 10.21
CA SER A 47 -16.45 -9.04 10.01
C SER A 47 -16.42 -8.33 8.65
N ALA A 48 -17.37 -8.66 7.78
CA ALA A 48 -17.49 -8.06 6.45
C ALA A 48 -17.75 -6.54 6.52
N ALA A 49 -18.53 -6.08 7.50
CA ALA A 49 -18.80 -4.66 7.69
C ALA A 49 -17.53 -3.89 8.09
N SER A 50 -16.71 -4.47 8.96
CA SER A 50 -15.44 -3.88 9.39
C SER A 50 -14.41 -3.86 8.27
N LYS A 51 -14.36 -4.90 7.43
CA LYS A 51 -13.52 -4.92 6.20
C LYS A 51 -13.91 -3.79 5.25
N ALA A 52 -15.20 -3.65 4.97
CA ALA A 52 -15.71 -2.61 4.09
C ALA A 52 -15.43 -1.21 4.65
N ASP A 53 -15.63 -0.98 5.95
CA ASP A 53 -15.33 0.30 6.59
C ASP A 53 -13.83 0.63 6.58
N LEU A 54 -12.98 -0.35 6.90
CA LEU A 54 -11.52 -0.21 6.87
C LEU A 54 -11.04 0.12 5.45
N PHE A 55 -11.46 -0.66 4.45
CA PHE A 55 -11.07 -0.46 3.05
C PHE A 55 -11.54 0.90 2.51
N ARG A 56 -12.77 1.30 2.83
CA ARG A 56 -13.34 2.60 2.43
C ARG A 56 -12.54 3.79 2.99
N ARG A 57 -12.20 3.75 4.28
CA ARG A 57 -11.41 4.81 4.94
C ARG A 57 -10.00 4.87 4.37
N PHE A 58 -9.37 3.70 4.24
CA PHE A 58 -8.05 3.55 3.64
C PHE A 58 -8.00 4.16 2.25
N LEU A 59 -8.92 3.77 1.36
CA LEU A 59 -8.93 4.26 -0.02
C LEU A 59 -9.20 5.77 -0.04
N SER A 60 -10.17 6.25 0.75
CA SER A 60 -10.51 7.66 0.88
C SER A 60 -9.31 8.53 1.27
N GLU A 61 -8.56 8.12 2.30
CA GLU A 61 -7.35 8.81 2.74
C GLU A 61 -6.25 8.75 1.66
N ARG A 62 -6.07 7.57 1.04
CA ARG A 62 -4.99 7.33 0.09
C ARG A 62 -5.10 8.15 -1.19
N ILE A 63 -6.30 8.36 -1.71
CA ILE A 63 -6.51 9.13 -2.96
C ILE A 63 -7.15 10.49 -2.73
N GLY A 64 -7.36 10.90 -1.47
CA GLY A 64 -7.91 12.22 -1.13
C GLY A 64 -9.37 12.42 -1.56
N VAL A 65 -10.12 11.34 -1.74
CA VAL A 65 -11.54 11.37 -2.15
C VAL A 65 -12.43 11.20 -0.92
N ASP A 66 -13.53 11.95 -0.85
CA ASP A 66 -14.47 11.87 0.28
C ASP A 66 -14.98 10.44 0.50
N SER A 67 -14.99 10.04 1.77
CA SER A 67 -15.28 8.67 2.16
C SER A 67 -16.71 8.21 1.85
N LYS A 68 -17.65 9.14 1.61
CA LYS A 68 -19.01 8.84 1.12
C LYS A 68 -19.00 8.57 -0.38
N VAL A 69 -18.21 9.32 -1.15
CA VAL A 69 -18.03 9.02 -2.59
C VAL A 69 -17.46 7.62 -2.75
N ILE A 70 -16.47 7.25 -1.93
CA ILE A 70 -15.94 5.87 -1.93
C ILE A 70 -17.03 4.85 -1.58
N ALA A 71 -17.87 5.12 -0.57
CA ALA A 71 -18.99 4.23 -0.23
C ALA A 71 -19.95 4.03 -1.41
N ASP A 72 -20.36 5.11 -2.07
CA ASP A 72 -21.31 5.07 -3.18
C ASP A 72 -20.76 4.26 -4.36
N HIS A 73 -19.44 4.32 -4.60
CA HIS A 73 -18.79 3.53 -5.65
C HIS A 73 -18.58 2.06 -5.26
N MET A 74 -18.31 1.79 -3.98
CA MET A 74 -18.26 0.41 -3.47
C MET A 74 -19.62 -0.29 -3.60
N GLU A 75 -20.72 0.41 -3.26
CA GLU A 75 -22.08 -0.12 -3.40
C GLU A 75 -22.45 -0.42 -4.87
N ARG A 76 -21.94 0.39 -5.79
CA ARG A 76 -22.12 0.21 -7.24
C ARG A 76 -21.10 -0.71 -7.89
N HIS A 77 -20.14 -1.24 -7.12
CA HIS A 77 -19.03 -2.06 -7.61
C HIS A 77 -18.28 -1.43 -8.80
N ASN A 78 -18.02 -0.12 -8.73
CA ASN A 78 -17.45 0.65 -9.84
C ASN A 78 -16.36 1.63 -9.38
N LEU A 79 -15.49 1.20 -8.45
CA LEU A 79 -14.40 2.02 -7.91
C LEU A 79 -13.47 2.56 -9.00
N GLU A 80 -13.24 1.80 -10.06
CA GLU A 80 -12.43 2.21 -11.22
C GLU A 80 -12.96 3.47 -11.92
N THR A 81 -14.27 3.76 -11.81
CA THR A 81 -14.89 4.94 -12.43
C THR A 81 -14.67 6.24 -11.64
N ILE A 82 -13.99 6.18 -10.49
CA ILE A 82 -13.54 7.38 -9.77
C ILE A 82 -12.52 8.14 -10.62
N THR A 83 -11.63 7.42 -11.31
CA THR A 83 -10.66 8.03 -12.22
C THR A 83 -11.36 8.51 -13.49
N THR A 84 -11.11 9.75 -13.90
CA THR A 84 -11.68 10.28 -15.14
C THR A 84 -10.96 9.71 -16.38
N PRO A 85 -11.64 9.62 -17.54
CA PRO A 85 -11.01 9.21 -18.80
C PRO A 85 -9.80 10.06 -19.18
N GLU A 86 -9.81 11.36 -18.84
CA GLU A 86 -8.70 12.28 -19.08
C GLU A 86 -7.48 11.91 -18.23
N THR A 87 -7.66 11.56 -16.96
CA THR A 87 -6.57 11.12 -16.08
C THR A 87 -6.00 9.78 -16.55
N ILE A 88 -6.84 8.83 -16.95
CA ILE A 88 -6.40 7.55 -17.53
C ILE A 88 -5.55 7.81 -18.78
N SER A 89 -6.06 8.63 -19.70
CA SER A 89 -5.36 8.96 -20.94
C SER A 89 -4.02 9.64 -20.68
N LYS A 90 -3.97 10.59 -19.73
CA LYS A 90 -2.74 11.26 -19.31
C LYS A 90 -1.73 10.25 -18.73
N TYR A 91 -2.19 9.35 -17.85
CA TYR A 91 -1.35 8.32 -17.24
C TYR A 91 -0.73 7.41 -18.28
N HIS A 92 -1.56 6.86 -19.18
CA HIS A 92 -1.09 5.97 -20.25
C HIS A 92 -0.13 6.68 -21.20
N GLN A 93 -0.38 7.95 -21.54
CA GLN A 93 0.53 8.72 -22.38
C GLN A 93 1.89 8.95 -21.70
N LEU A 94 1.90 9.33 -20.41
CA LEU A 94 3.14 9.53 -19.65
C LEU A 94 3.97 8.24 -19.57
N ILE A 95 3.31 7.11 -19.34
CA ILE A 95 3.98 5.80 -19.33
C ILE A 95 4.47 5.42 -20.73
N ALA A 96 3.71 5.67 -21.79
CA ALA A 96 4.12 5.36 -23.16
C ALA A 96 5.32 6.19 -23.62
N ASP A 97 5.34 7.49 -23.29
CA ASP A 97 6.38 8.43 -23.72
C ASP A 97 7.63 8.43 -22.81
N ALA A 98 7.59 7.70 -21.69
CA ALA A 98 8.64 7.77 -20.69
C ALA A 98 10.01 7.34 -21.28
N PRO A 99 11.08 8.17 -21.17
CA PRO A 99 12.39 7.85 -21.69
C PRO A 99 12.99 6.59 -21.06
N GLU A 100 13.84 5.86 -21.77
CA GLU A 100 14.55 4.71 -21.18
C GLU A 100 15.35 5.13 -19.94
N GLY A 101 15.32 4.30 -18.88
CA GLY A 101 15.91 4.60 -17.58
C GLY A 101 15.11 5.55 -16.68
N SER A 102 13.96 6.06 -17.15
CA SER A 102 13.02 6.83 -16.33
C SER A 102 12.18 5.95 -15.40
N LEU A 103 11.55 6.58 -14.40
CA LEU A 103 10.56 5.90 -13.55
C LEU A 103 9.44 5.27 -14.37
N GLY A 104 8.89 5.98 -15.36
CA GLY A 104 7.82 5.48 -16.22
C GLY A 104 8.26 4.33 -17.12
N ALA A 105 9.49 4.35 -17.63
CA ALA A 105 10.04 3.19 -18.35
C ALA A 105 10.19 1.98 -17.44
N MET A 106 10.60 2.19 -16.20
CA MET A 106 10.67 1.13 -15.20
C MET A 106 9.28 0.60 -14.82
N MET A 107 8.26 1.46 -14.74
CA MET A 107 6.87 1.04 -14.56
C MET A 107 6.38 0.17 -15.72
N ARG A 108 6.73 0.48 -16.98
CA ARG A 108 6.42 -0.41 -18.12
C ARG A 108 7.04 -1.81 -17.94
N ALA A 109 8.30 -1.88 -17.52
CA ALA A 109 8.97 -3.14 -17.24
C ALA A 109 8.28 -3.90 -16.09
N PHE A 110 7.95 -3.19 -15.00
CA PHE A 110 7.19 -3.73 -13.88
C PHE A 110 5.88 -4.39 -14.30
N TYR A 111 5.04 -3.71 -15.09
CA TYR A 111 3.77 -4.27 -15.54
C TYR A 111 3.96 -5.52 -16.41
N ASN A 112 4.96 -5.51 -17.31
CA ASN A 112 5.26 -6.66 -18.15
C ASN A 112 5.76 -7.86 -17.35
N ASP A 113 6.68 -7.64 -16.41
CA ASP A 113 7.32 -8.70 -15.62
C ASP A 113 6.36 -9.29 -14.58
N ALA A 114 5.58 -8.44 -13.91
CA ALA A 114 4.55 -8.86 -12.97
C ALA A 114 3.29 -9.43 -13.64
N ARG A 115 3.17 -9.28 -14.98
CA ARG A 115 1.99 -9.66 -15.78
C ARG A 115 0.71 -8.96 -15.29
N PHE A 116 0.84 -7.70 -14.93
CA PHE A 116 -0.26 -6.85 -14.51
C PHE A 116 -0.73 -5.97 -15.66
N ASP A 117 -2.04 -5.80 -15.78
CA ASP A 117 -2.60 -4.77 -16.64
C ASP A 117 -2.32 -3.39 -16.02
N MET A 118 -2.03 -2.40 -16.87
CA MET A 118 -1.84 -1.03 -16.40
C MET A 118 -3.13 -0.49 -15.76
N PRO A 119 -3.04 0.30 -14.68
CA PRO A 119 -4.18 0.99 -14.09
C PRO A 119 -4.99 1.76 -15.15
N GLY A 120 -6.32 1.69 -15.06
CA GLY A 120 -7.24 2.30 -16.02
C GLY A 120 -7.49 1.49 -17.30
N MET A 121 -6.88 0.30 -17.45
CA MET A 121 -7.27 -0.66 -18.49
C MET A 121 -8.61 -1.32 -18.15
N PRO A 122 -9.37 -1.81 -19.16
CA PRO A 122 -10.62 -2.54 -18.91
C PRO A 122 -10.42 -3.71 -17.94
N GLY A 123 -11.19 -3.73 -16.84
CA GLY A 123 -11.08 -4.76 -15.80
C GLY A 123 -10.16 -4.41 -14.62
N ALA A 124 -9.43 -3.28 -14.68
CA ALA A 124 -8.71 -2.76 -13.51
C ALA A 124 -9.71 -2.43 -12.39
N PRO A 125 -9.58 -3.00 -11.17
CA PRO A 125 -10.64 -2.96 -10.17
C PRO A 125 -10.62 -1.69 -9.30
N LEU A 126 -9.59 -0.86 -9.42
CA LEU A 126 -9.35 0.30 -8.55
C LEU A 126 -8.88 1.52 -9.36
N PRO A 127 -9.01 2.74 -8.79
CA PRO A 127 -8.62 3.99 -9.45
C PRO A 127 -7.13 4.05 -9.81
N VAL A 128 -6.77 4.78 -10.87
CA VAL A 128 -5.38 5.05 -11.27
C VAL A 128 -4.62 5.79 -10.17
N GLU A 129 -5.28 6.72 -9.49
CA GLU A 129 -4.70 7.47 -8.37
C GLU A 129 -4.25 6.54 -7.24
N PHE A 130 -4.93 5.41 -7.07
CA PHE A 130 -4.55 4.37 -6.12
C PHE A 130 -3.50 3.42 -6.70
N LEU A 131 -3.86 2.66 -7.74
CA LEU A 131 -3.00 1.58 -8.26
C LEU A 131 -1.71 2.13 -8.87
N GLY A 132 -1.78 3.18 -9.68
CA GLY A 132 -0.60 3.77 -10.30
C GLY A 132 0.39 4.31 -9.26
N SER A 133 -0.13 4.97 -8.22
CA SER A 133 0.72 5.44 -7.11
C SER A 133 1.29 4.28 -6.29
N HIS A 134 0.46 3.27 -5.95
CA HIS A 134 0.91 2.06 -5.24
C HIS A 134 2.03 1.33 -5.99
N ASP A 135 1.87 1.13 -7.30
CA ASP A 135 2.88 0.47 -8.14
C ASP A 135 4.18 1.29 -8.21
N VAL A 136 4.08 2.62 -8.24
CA VAL A 136 5.25 3.51 -8.11
C VAL A 136 5.98 3.28 -6.79
N HIS A 137 5.30 2.96 -5.70
CA HIS A 137 5.97 2.67 -4.42
C HIS A 137 6.80 1.39 -4.50
N HIS A 138 6.29 0.34 -5.15
CA HIS A 138 7.07 -0.88 -5.40
C HIS A 138 8.34 -0.55 -6.19
N VAL A 139 8.22 0.22 -7.26
CA VAL A 139 9.37 0.60 -8.09
C VAL A 139 10.37 1.44 -7.32
N LEU A 140 9.92 2.44 -6.57
CA LEU A 140 10.80 3.31 -5.80
C LEU A 140 11.49 2.58 -4.65
N ALA A 141 10.74 1.81 -3.88
CA ALA A 141 11.25 1.05 -2.73
C ALA A 141 12.04 -0.20 -3.13
N ALA A 142 11.90 -0.67 -4.38
CA ALA A 142 12.52 -1.88 -4.91
C ALA A 142 12.15 -3.14 -4.11
N TYR A 143 10.85 -3.31 -3.86
CA TYR A 143 10.27 -4.54 -3.34
C TYR A 143 9.28 -5.09 -4.36
N ASN A 144 9.32 -6.41 -4.58
CA ASN A 144 8.41 -7.08 -5.52
C ASN A 144 6.95 -7.14 -5.00
N THR A 145 6.08 -7.81 -5.74
CA THR A 145 4.65 -7.94 -5.46
C THR A 145 4.27 -9.32 -4.88
N SER A 146 5.25 -10.08 -4.39
CA SER A 146 4.97 -11.27 -3.57
C SER A 146 4.31 -10.85 -2.25
N ALA A 147 3.70 -11.78 -1.53
CA ALA A 147 3.13 -11.48 -0.20
C ALA A 147 4.16 -10.84 0.75
N GLN A 148 5.42 -11.30 0.71
CA GLN A 148 6.53 -10.68 1.45
C GLN A 148 6.84 -9.28 0.94
N GLY A 149 6.91 -9.09 -0.37
CA GLY A 149 7.20 -7.80 -0.99
C GLY A 149 6.15 -6.73 -0.71
N GLU A 150 4.87 -7.12 -0.66
CA GLU A 150 3.76 -6.26 -0.23
C GLU A 150 3.95 -5.79 1.21
N VAL A 151 4.26 -6.72 2.12
CA VAL A 151 4.55 -6.38 3.52
C VAL A 151 5.76 -5.46 3.64
N TYR A 152 6.85 -5.72 2.94
CA TYR A 152 8.05 -4.86 3.01
C TYR A 152 7.81 -3.47 2.42
N THR A 153 7.04 -3.37 1.33
CA THR A 153 6.59 -2.08 0.78
C THR A 153 5.72 -1.34 1.79
N ALA A 154 4.85 -2.04 2.51
CA ALA A 154 4.02 -1.45 3.54
C ALA A 154 4.80 -0.97 4.76
N VAL A 155 5.77 -1.75 5.22
CA VAL A 155 6.67 -1.35 6.32
C VAL A 155 7.50 -0.13 5.93
N PHE A 156 8.02 -0.10 4.70
CA PHE A 156 8.71 1.07 4.15
C PHE A 156 7.81 2.32 4.17
N ASN A 157 6.60 2.22 3.63
CA ASN A 157 5.65 3.34 3.60
C ASN A 157 5.23 3.78 5.01
N ALA A 158 5.04 2.84 5.94
CA ALA A 158 4.69 3.12 7.34
C ALA A 158 5.77 3.87 8.10
N ALA A 159 7.05 3.66 7.74
CA ALA A 159 8.16 4.40 8.33
C ALA A 159 8.39 5.77 7.66
N ASN A 160 7.92 5.95 6.41
CA ASN A 160 8.02 7.22 5.68
C ASN A 160 6.87 8.20 5.98
N ALA A 161 5.64 7.70 6.13
CA ALA A 161 4.43 8.51 6.12
C ALA A 161 3.62 8.37 7.41
N SER A 162 3.05 9.49 7.90
CA SER A 162 2.22 9.47 9.11
C SER A 162 0.93 8.65 8.96
N ALA A 163 0.39 8.55 7.73
CA ALA A 163 -0.77 7.73 7.41
C ALA A 163 -0.40 6.26 7.14
N GLY A 164 0.89 5.92 7.09
CA GLY A 164 1.34 4.60 6.63
C GLY A 164 1.04 3.45 7.61
N ILE A 165 0.71 3.74 8.88
CA ILE A 165 0.16 2.74 9.82
C ILE A 165 -1.21 2.23 9.37
N GLY A 166 -2.02 3.11 8.75
CA GLY A 166 -3.26 2.80 8.05
C GLY A 166 -3.09 1.66 7.07
N TRP A 167 -2.17 1.89 6.14
CA TRP A 167 -1.78 0.97 5.08
C TRP A 167 -1.21 -0.34 5.60
N LEU A 168 -0.26 -0.27 6.53
CA LEU A 168 0.38 -1.46 7.10
C LEU A 168 -0.65 -2.40 7.74
N SER A 169 -1.69 -1.87 8.39
CA SER A 169 -2.74 -2.70 8.99
C SER A 169 -3.54 -3.46 7.94
N VAL A 170 -3.91 -2.82 6.83
CA VAL A 170 -4.59 -3.48 5.69
C VAL A 170 -3.69 -4.54 5.08
N VAL A 171 -2.40 -4.23 4.92
CA VAL A 171 -1.46 -5.16 4.29
C VAL A 171 -1.18 -6.38 5.16
N LEU A 172 -0.98 -6.20 6.46
CA LEU A 172 -0.79 -7.34 7.37
C LEU A 172 -2.02 -8.24 7.40
N LEU A 173 -3.23 -7.68 7.44
CA LEU A 173 -4.45 -8.49 7.36
C LEU A 173 -4.51 -9.30 6.06
N GLN A 174 -4.21 -8.71 4.91
CA GLN A 174 -4.41 -9.36 3.62
C GLN A 174 -3.24 -10.26 3.16
N TRP A 175 -1.99 -9.85 3.35
CA TRP A 175 -0.81 -10.55 2.83
C TRP A 175 0.05 -11.21 3.92
N HIS A 176 -0.28 -11.08 5.20
CA HIS A 176 0.36 -11.86 6.25
C HIS A 176 -0.64 -12.81 6.93
N GLN A 177 -1.80 -12.29 7.37
CA GLN A 177 -2.84 -13.08 8.04
C GLN A 177 -3.75 -13.86 7.08
N GLY A 178 -3.63 -13.67 5.76
CA GLY A 178 -4.49 -14.33 4.78
C GLY A 178 -5.97 -13.92 4.85
N ILE A 179 -6.30 -12.77 5.45
CA ILE A 179 -7.66 -12.26 5.56
C ILE A 179 -7.93 -11.29 4.41
N LYS A 180 -8.71 -11.71 3.42
CA LYS A 180 -9.11 -10.84 2.31
C LYS A 180 -9.86 -9.59 2.81
N VAL A 181 -9.28 -8.40 2.63
CA VAL A 181 -9.89 -7.10 2.98
C VAL A 181 -10.39 -6.36 1.74
N GLY A 182 -9.58 -6.37 0.66
CA GLY A 182 -9.88 -5.66 -0.58
C GLY A 182 -10.39 -6.56 -1.71
N VAL A 183 -10.15 -6.10 -2.93
CA VAL A 183 -10.59 -6.75 -4.18
C VAL A 183 -9.62 -7.82 -4.67
N PHE A 184 -8.34 -7.72 -4.29
CA PHE A 184 -7.30 -8.69 -4.66
C PHE A 184 -7.36 -9.96 -3.80
N PRO A 185 -6.83 -11.09 -4.30
CA PRO A 185 -6.62 -12.28 -3.48
C PRO A 185 -5.73 -11.99 -2.26
N GLU A 186 -5.99 -12.71 -1.19
CA GLU A 186 -5.15 -12.77 0.00
C GLU A 186 -3.86 -13.58 -0.25
N GLY A 187 -2.88 -13.38 0.62
CA GLY A 187 -1.63 -14.13 0.65
C GLY A 187 -1.17 -14.38 2.08
N HIS A 188 -0.13 -15.21 2.22
CA HIS A 188 0.47 -15.51 3.51
C HIS A 188 1.99 -15.32 3.42
N SER A 189 2.47 -14.20 3.94
CA SER A 189 3.89 -13.90 4.03
C SER A 189 4.51 -14.54 5.26
N HIS A 190 5.79 -14.82 5.14
CA HIS A 190 6.68 -15.18 6.24
C HIS A 190 7.54 -13.96 6.54
N LEU A 191 7.38 -13.40 7.72
CA LEU A 191 8.05 -12.18 8.10
C LEU A 191 9.51 -12.44 8.43
N ASP A 192 10.42 -11.82 7.68
CA ASP A 192 11.84 -11.77 8.03
C ASP A 192 12.11 -10.47 8.83
N PRO A 193 12.46 -10.57 10.13
CA PRO A 193 12.71 -9.41 10.97
C PRO A 193 13.83 -8.50 10.47
N GLU A 194 14.88 -9.04 9.86
CA GLU A 194 15.99 -8.24 9.33
C GLU A 194 15.53 -7.44 8.11
N MET A 195 14.73 -8.07 7.24
CA MET A 195 14.16 -7.39 6.07
C MET A 195 13.14 -6.33 6.45
N MET A 196 12.28 -6.60 7.45
CA MET A 196 11.37 -5.59 7.99
C MET A 196 12.12 -4.42 8.61
N ALA A 197 13.18 -4.68 9.39
CA ALA A 197 14.01 -3.63 9.99
C ALA A 197 14.70 -2.78 8.91
N ASN A 198 15.21 -3.42 7.85
CA ASN A 198 15.79 -2.72 6.71
C ASN A 198 14.74 -1.86 5.98
N ALA A 199 13.55 -2.40 5.69
CA ALA A 199 12.45 -1.65 5.07
C ALA A 199 12.05 -0.44 5.91
N ALA A 200 11.90 -0.61 7.21
CA ALA A 200 11.56 0.46 8.15
C ALA A 200 12.67 1.53 8.21
N LEU A 201 13.94 1.12 8.28
CA LEU A 201 15.07 2.04 8.28
C LEU A 201 15.10 2.87 7.00
N ARG A 202 14.93 2.23 5.84
CA ARG A 202 14.91 2.92 4.54
C ARG A 202 13.73 3.88 4.42
N GLY A 203 12.55 3.47 4.86
CA GLY A 203 11.37 4.34 4.89
C GLY A 203 11.59 5.57 5.79
N SER A 204 12.17 5.38 6.98
CA SER A 204 12.44 6.47 7.93
C SER A 204 13.46 7.52 7.44
N GLN A 205 14.26 7.18 6.42
CA GLN A 205 15.24 8.07 5.82
C GLN A 205 14.69 8.81 4.59
N THR A 206 13.55 8.37 4.06
CA THR A 206 12.87 9.01 2.92
C THR A 206 12.21 10.30 3.41
N GLN A 207 12.52 11.43 2.78
CA GLN A 207 12.17 12.76 3.31
C GLN A 207 10.88 13.35 2.74
N THR A 208 10.36 12.76 1.68
CA THR A 208 9.07 13.12 1.09
C THR A 208 8.05 12.10 1.55
N ASP A 209 6.90 12.53 2.05
CA ASP A 209 5.76 11.64 2.28
C ASP A 209 5.21 11.21 0.91
N ILE A 210 5.61 10.02 0.45
CA ILE A 210 5.15 9.47 -0.83
C ILE A 210 3.74 8.88 -0.71
N TYR A 211 3.20 8.79 0.51
CA TYR A 211 1.86 8.26 0.75
C TYR A 211 0.78 9.35 0.72
N ASP A 212 1.15 10.64 0.81
CA ASP A 212 0.25 11.78 0.70
C ASP A 212 -0.58 11.72 -0.59
N ALA A 213 -1.90 11.86 -0.47
CA ALA A 213 -2.82 11.87 -1.61
C ALA A 213 -2.56 13.03 -2.61
N ASN A 214 -1.89 14.09 -2.17
CA ASN A 214 -1.53 15.25 -2.98
C ASN A 214 -0.12 15.13 -3.59
N TRP A 215 0.59 14.02 -3.36
CA TRP A 215 1.91 13.80 -3.94
C TRP A 215 1.79 13.60 -5.45
N ASP A 216 2.38 14.52 -6.23
CA ASP A 216 2.35 14.48 -7.70
C ASP A 216 3.37 13.49 -8.27
N TRP A 217 3.12 12.20 -8.03
CA TRP A 217 3.94 11.10 -8.54
C TRP A 217 3.95 11.02 -10.07
N MET A 218 2.88 11.47 -10.74
CA MET A 218 2.78 11.42 -12.20
C MET A 218 3.83 12.32 -12.86
N SER A 219 4.15 13.47 -12.24
CA SER A 219 5.20 14.37 -12.73
C SER A 219 6.60 13.74 -12.73
N LEU A 220 6.81 12.69 -11.93
CA LEU A 220 8.09 12.00 -11.79
C LEU A 220 8.31 10.92 -12.85
N LEU A 221 7.25 10.49 -13.56
CA LEU A 221 7.31 9.36 -14.49
C LEU A 221 8.29 9.57 -15.65
N SER A 222 8.53 10.80 -16.07
CA SER A 222 9.48 11.09 -17.16
C SER A 222 10.93 11.27 -16.70
N LEU A 223 11.16 11.34 -15.38
CA LEU A 223 12.48 11.60 -14.81
C LEU A 223 13.29 10.29 -14.65
N PRO A 224 14.63 10.35 -14.77
CA PRO A 224 15.50 9.20 -14.49
C PRO A 224 15.22 8.62 -13.09
N LEU A 225 15.08 7.29 -12.99
CA LEU A 225 14.73 6.63 -11.73
C LEU A 225 15.72 6.95 -10.59
N ALA A 226 17.01 7.01 -10.92
CA ALA A 226 18.07 7.36 -9.97
C ALA A 226 17.85 8.77 -9.40
N ASP A 227 17.58 9.75 -10.26
CA ASP A 227 17.34 11.14 -9.87
C ASP A 227 16.07 11.25 -9.02
N VAL A 228 15.02 10.49 -9.35
CA VAL A 228 13.80 10.44 -8.54
C VAL A 228 14.10 9.92 -7.13
N ARG A 229 14.78 8.76 -7.00
CA ARG A 229 15.15 8.20 -5.68
C ARG A 229 16.05 9.15 -4.90
N GLU A 230 17.01 9.80 -5.55
CA GLU A 230 17.90 10.78 -4.91
C GLU A 230 17.12 12.00 -4.40
N SER A 231 16.17 12.50 -5.20
CA SER A 231 15.34 13.66 -4.84
C SER A 231 14.42 13.38 -3.64
N LEU A 232 13.91 12.14 -3.54
CA LEU A 232 13.06 11.69 -2.44
C LEU A 232 13.86 11.19 -1.22
N LYS A 233 15.19 11.11 -1.35
CA LYS A 233 16.12 10.55 -0.35
C LYS A 233 15.82 9.09 0.00
N ILE A 234 15.43 8.30 -1.00
CA ILE A 234 15.19 6.86 -0.84
C ILE A 234 16.54 6.13 -0.85
N PRO A 235 16.94 5.45 0.24
CA PRO A 235 18.19 4.70 0.26
C PRO A 235 18.13 3.46 -0.64
N GLU A 236 19.28 3.06 -1.17
CA GLU A 236 19.45 1.77 -1.85
C GLU A 236 19.18 0.58 -0.91
N GLY A 237 19.09 -0.63 -1.46
CA GLY A 237 18.99 -1.86 -0.66
C GLY A 237 17.60 -2.48 -0.57
N GLY A 238 16.68 -2.15 -1.49
CA GLY A 238 15.57 -3.04 -1.78
C GLY A 238 16.10 -4.35 -2.36
N GLN A 239 15.55 -5.48 -1.91
CA GLN A 239 15.91 -6.78 -2.45
C GLN A 239 14.89 -7.14 -3.52
N VAL A 240 15.26 -6.94 -4.78
CA VAL A 240 14.83 -7.94 -5.74
C VAL A 240 15.94 -8.96 -5.89
N THR A 241 15.63 -10.20 -5.52
CA THR A 241 16.43 -11.35 -5.90
C THR A 241 16.30 -11.57 -7.42
N PRO A 242 17.41 -11.74 -8.16
CA PRO A 242 17.32 -12.16 -9.55
C PRO A 242 16.53 -13.48 -9.68
N GLY A 243 15.36 -13.44 -10.34
CA GLY A 243 14.48 -14.60 -10.54
C GLY A 243 13.12 -14.51 -9.84
N ASP A 244 12.92 -13.58 -8.92
CA ASP A 244 11.58 -13.22 -8.42
C ASP A 244 10.93 -12.25 -9.42
N SER A 245 9.60 -12.31 -9.59
CA SER A 245 8.88 -11.43 -10.51
C SER A 245 9.20 -9.96 -10.21
N TRP A 246 9.86 -9.33 -11.20
CA TRP A 246 10.41 -7.98 -11.29
C TRP A 246 11.68 -7.67 -10.46
N SER A 247 12.83 -7.63 -11.15
CA SER A 247 14.12 -7.10 -10.65
C SER A 247 14.42 -5.69 -11.15
N ALA A 248 14.51 -4.75 -10.20
CA ALA A 248 14.90 -3.35 -10.43
C ALA A 248 16.39 -3.20 -10.82
#